data_AF-A0A9D4ZKJ7-F1
#
_entry.id   AF-A0A9D4ZKJ7-F1
#
_cell.length_a   1.000
_cell.length_b   1.000
_cell.length_c   1.000
_cell.angle_alpha   90.00
_cell.angle_beta   90.00
_cell.angle_gamma   90.00
#
_symmetry.space_group_name_H-M   'P 1'
#
loop_
_entity.id
_entity.type
_entity.pdbx_description
1 polymer ?
#
loop_
_entity_poly.entity_id
_entity_poly.type
_entity_poly.pdbx_seq_one_letter_code
_entity_poly.pdbx_strand_id
1 'polypeptide(L)'
;MQIAKHIVSVHTSAGAVSKHGDTKEKDNWLKRYIEYSRHHCSARLPDTATAMLQNNYVRIRQQMRQQSHEPGEAKAIHITVRQLEAILWISESLAKMQLPQRNMSPGLDDYITVTLEMRTEIQQIETQIKRRMDIGSYMSERRFIDELGKMGMGQSSVRRALVIMSQRDEIEYRRERKC
;
A
#
# COMPACT_ATOMS: atom_id res chain seq x y z
N MET A 1 33.73 -5.70 -8.55
CA MET A 1 34.03 -4.49 -9.36
C MET A 1 32.74 -3.80 -9.86
N GLN A 2 31.95 -3.20 -8.96
CA GLN A 2 30.80 -2.37 -9.37
C GLN A 2 31.08 -0.88 -9.13
N ILE A 3 31.71 -0.56 -8.01
CA ILE A 3 32.10 0.81 -7.64
C ILE A 3 33.08 1.41 -8.65
N ALA A 4 34.14 0.67 -9.03
CA ALA A 4 35.12 1.15 -10.01
C ALA A 4 34.49 1.45 -11.39
N LYS A 5 33.54 0.62 -11.84
CA LYS A 5 32.80 0.85 -13.09
C LYS A 5 31.90 2.08 -13.00
N HIS A 6 31.23 2.27 -11.86
CA HIS A 6 30.40 3.45 -11.62
C HIS A 6 31.23 4.74 -11.60
N ILE A 7 32.40 4.74 -10.95
CA ILE A 7 33.30 5.90 -10.91
C ILE A 7 33.78 6.27 -12.32
N VAL A 8 34.23 5.28 -13.11
CA VAL A 8 34.61 5.51 -14.51
C VAL A 8 33.42 6.07 -15.31
N SER A 9 32.22 5.50 -15.15
CA SER A 9 31.01 6.00 -15.80
C SER A 9 30.71 7.46 -15.45
N VAL A 10 30.77 7.82 -14.16
CA VAL A 10 30.53 9.20 -13.71
C VAL A 10 31.56 10.16 -14.29
N HIS A 11 32.85 9.80 -14.29
CA HIS A 11 33.90 10.66 -14.87
C HIS A 11 33.80 10.77 -16.40
N THR A 12 33.41 9.70 -17.11
CA THR A 12 33.14 9.77 -18.56
C THR A 12 31.88 10.60 -18.88
N SER A 13 30.87 10.57 -18.03
CA SER A 13 29.63 11.35 -18.18
C SER A 13 29.76 12.79 -17.69
N ALA A 14 30.71 13.10 -16.80
CA ALA A 14 30.98 14.45 -16.29
C ALA A 14 31.50 15.40 -17.40
N GLY A 15 32.16 14.87 -18.44
CA GLY A 15 32.56 15.63 -19.62
C GLY A 15 31.43 15.87 -20.63
N ALA A 16 30.33 15.12 -20.54
CA ALA A 16 29.14 15.30 -21.38
C ALA A 16 28.24 16.40 -20.79
N VAL A 17 28.73 17.64 -20.81
CA VAL A 17 27.93 18.84 -20.50
C VAL A 17 26.92 19.06 -21.63
N SER A 18 25.81 18.34 -21.61
CA SER A 18 24.66 18.55 -22.50
C SER A 18 23.42 17.91 -21.89
N LYS A 19 22.90 18.50 -20.81
CA LYS A 19 21.49 18.41 -20.33
C LYS A 19 21.22 19.17 -19.02
N HIS A 20 22.04 20.18 -18.69
CA HIS A 20 21.93 20.88 -17.40
C HIS A 20 20.64 21.72 -17.24
N GLY A 21 19.98 22.09 -18.34
CA GLY A 21 18.67 22.76 -18.32
C GLY A 21 17.55 21.85 -17.83
N ASP A 22 17.46 20.62 -18.37
CA ASP A 22 16.44 19.62 -18.02
C ASP A 22 16.57 19.17 -16.55
N THR A 23 17.79 19.01 -16.02
CA THR A 23 17.99 18.65 -14.61
C THR A 23 17.61 19.77 -13.65
N LYS A 24 17.92 21.04 -13.98
CA LYS A 24 17.55 22.19 -13.13
C LYS A 24 16.05 22.46 -13.13
N GLU A 25 15.41 22.28 -14.28
CA GLU A 25 13.95 22.34 -14.40
C GLU A 25 13.30 21.18 -13.61
N LYS A 26 13.95 20.01 -13.64
CA LYS A 26 13.58 18.86 -12.80
C LYS A 26 13.65 19.13 -11.30
N ASP A 27 14.74 19.72 -10.86
CA ASP A 27 14.91 20.08 -9.46
C ASP A 27 13.93 21.18 -9.03
N ASN A 28 13.62 22.12 -9.93
CA ASN A 28 12.67 23.18 -9.65
C ASN A 28 11.22 22.67 -9.54
N TRP A 29 10.78 21.74 -10.41
CA TRP A 29 9.45 21.14 -10.24
C TRP A 29 9.39 20.31 -8.96
N LEU A 30 10.44 19.55 -8.62
CA LEU A 30 10.44 18.72 -7.42
C LEU A 30 10.35 19.59 -6.16
N LYS A 31 11.05 20.73 -6.12
CA LYS A 31 10.92 21.71 -5.03
C LYS A 31 9.49 22.23 -4.91
N ARG A 32 8.87 22.61 -6.03
CA ARG A 32 7.47 23.06 -6.05
C ARG A 32 6.49 21.95 -5.64
N TYR A 33 6.76 20.71 -6.04
CA TYR A 33 5.97 19.54 -5.69
C TYR A 33 6.05 19.26 -4.18
N ILE A 34 7.25 19.29 -3.60
CA ILE A 34 7.43 19.13 -2.15
C ILE A 34 6.71 20.24 -1.38
N GLU A 35 6.84 21.49 -1.82
CA GLU A 35 6.12 22.63 -1.22
C GLU A 35 4.60 22.39 -1.28
N TYR A 36 4.08 21.99 -2.45
CA TYR A 36 2.67 21.67 -2.64
C TYR A 36 2.18 20.55 -1.72
N SER A 37 2.88 19.41 -1.67
CA SER A 37 2.54 18.28 -0.79
C SER A 37 2.59 18.66 0.69
N ARG A 38 3.50 19.55 1.11
CA ARG A 38 3.59 20.00 2.50
C ARG A 38 2.40 20.87 2.92
N HIS A 39 1.89 21.74 2.02
CA HIS A 39 0.75 22.62 2.32
C HIS A 39 -0.61 21.93 2.14
N HIS A 40 -0.75 21.02 1.17
CA HIS A 40 -2.05 20.45 0.80
C HIS A 40 -2.32 19.06 1.40
N CYS A 41 -1.29 18.39 1.93
CA CYS A 41 -1.43 17.04 2.50
C CYS A 41 -0.99 17.00 3.97
N SER A 42 -1.96 17.10 4.88
CA SER A 42 -1.81 16.73 6.28
C SER A 42 -2.28 15.29 6.49
N ALA A 43 -1.51 14.33 5.97
CA ALA A 43 -1.80 12.90 6.15
C ALA A 43 -1.59 12.52 7.62
N ARG A 44 -2.68 12.40 8.37
CA ARG A 44 -2.64 11.83 9.73
C ARG A 44 -2.92 10.34 9.65
N LEU A 45 -2.18 9.55 10.42
CA LEU A 45 -2.50 8.12 10.54
C LEU A 45 -3.87 7.97 11.21
N PRO A 46 -4.71 7.03 10.73
CA PRO A 46 -5.98 6.74 11.37
C PRO A 46 -5.75 6.18 12.77
N ASP A 47 -6.67 6.48 13.69
CA ASP A 47 -6.56 6.09 15.10
C ASP A 47 -6.42 4.56 15.29
N THR A 48 -7.00 3.79 14.38
CA THR A 48 -6.87 2.32 14.33
C THR A 48 -5.42 1.87 14.13
N ALA A 49 -4.70 2.47 13.19
CA ALA A 49 -3.29 2.16 12.92
C ALA A 49 -2.39 2.58 14.11
N THR A 50 -2.71 3.70 14.74
CA THR A 50 -2.02 4.19 15.95
C THR A 50 -2.13 3.18 17.09
N ALA A 51 -3.34 2.67 17.36
CA ALA A 51 -3.56 1.65 18.38
C ALA A 51 -2.80 0.34 18.08
N MET A 52 -2.76 -0.08 16.81
CA MET A 52 -1.99 -1.27 16.40
C MET A 52 -0.48 -1.09 16.63
N LEU A 53 0.08 0.08 16.35
CA LEU A 53 1.50 0.38 16.59
C LEU A 53 1.83 0.38 18.09
N GLN A 54 0.95 0.95 18.92
CA GLN A 54 1.10 0.93 20.38
C GLN A 54 1.09 -0.50 20.93
N ASN A 55 0.12 -1.32 20.52
CA ASN A 55 0.02 -2.72 20.95
C ASN A 55 1.25 -3.54 20.55
N ASN A 56 1.75 -3.33 19.32
CA ASN A 56 2.98 -3.99 18.87
C ASN A 56 4.22 -3.52 19.63
N TYR A 57 4.33 -2.24 19.94
CA TYR A 57 5.44 -1.70 20.74
C TYR A 57 5.49 -2.32 22.14
N VAL A 58 4.36 -2.37 22.82
CA VAL A 58 4.25 -2.99 24.17
C VAL A 58 4.62 -4.47 24.10
N ARG A 59 4.09 -5.20 23.11
CA ARG A 59 4.41 -6.62 22.88
C ARG A 59 5.90 -6.86 22.67
N ILE A 60 6.54 -6.11 21.78
CA ILE A 60 7.98 -6.24 21.50
C ILE A 60 8.80 -5.94 22.76
N ARG A 61 8.40 -4.92 23.54
CA ARG A 61 9.11 -4.55 24.77
C ARG A 61 8.97 -5.61 25.87
N GLN A 62 7.81 -6.26 25.96
CA GLN A 62 7.58 -7.37 26.88
C GLN A 62 8.42 -8.59 26.50
N GLN A 63 8.45 -8.95 25.20
CA GLN A 63 9.25 -10.06 24.69
C GLN A 63 10.76 -9.84 24.92
N MET A 64 11.26 -8.63 24.65
CA MET A 64 12.67 -8.28 24.86
C MET A 64 13.07 -8.31 26.34
N ARG A 65 12.15 -7.99 27.27
CA ARG A 65 12.39 -8.15 28.72
C ARG A 65 12.56 -9.61 29.10
N GLN A 66 11.74 -10.50 28.55
CA GLN A 66 11.84 -11.94 28.80
C GLN A 66 13.15 -12.51 28.25
N GLN A 67 13.51 -12.13 27.01
CA GLN A 67 14.77 -12.55 26.38
C GLN A 67 16.01 -12.02 27.12
N SER A 68 15.95 -10.81 27.69
CA SER A 68 17.05 -10.28 28.49
C SER A 68 17.29 -10.99 29.83
N HIS A 69 16.34 -11.81 30.28
CA HIS A 69 16.47 -12.63 31.49
C HIS A 69 17.15 -13.99 31.22
N GLU A 70 17.33 -14.37 29.95
CA GLU A 70 18.07 -15.56 29.56
C GLU A 70 19.59 -15.29 29.65
N PRO A 71 20.34 -16.02 30.48
CA PRO A 71 21.77 -15.78 30.67
C PRO A 71 22.56 -16.33 29.48
N GLY A 72 23.05 -15.43 28.61
CA GLY A 72 24.00 -15.78 27.54
C GLY A 72 23.84 -15.00 26.24
N GLU A 73 22.73 -14.29 26.05
CA GLU A 73 22.48 -13.54 24.82
C GLU A 73 22.86 -12.06 24.95
N ALA A 74 23.50 -11.51 23.90
CA ALA A 74 23.91 -10.11 23.89
C ALA A 74 22.69 -9.19 24.09
N LYS A 75 22.85 -8.16 24.91
CA LYS A 75 21.77 -7.22 25.26
C LYS A 75 21.31 -6.45 24.02
N ALA A 76 20.25 -6.94 23.37
CA ALA A 76 19.66 -6.30 22.19
C ALA A 76 19.23 -4.86 22.50
N ILE A 77 19.55 -3.93 21.61
CA ILE A 77 19.15 -2.52 21.73
C ILE A 77 17.62 -2.47 21.64
N HIS A 78 16.98 -2.03 22.72
CA HIS A 78 15.53 -1.99 22.83
C HIS A 78 14.94 -0.94 21.89
N ILE A 79 13.73 -1.23 21.38
CA ILE A 79 12.98 -0.25 20.61
C ILE A 79 12.56 0.94 21.49
N THR A 80 12.97 2.14 21.11
CA THR A 80 12.70 3.41 21.82
C THR A 80 11.46 4.08 21.25
N VAL A 81 10.85 4.97 22.05
CA VAL A 81 9.72 5.80 21.59
C VAL A 81 10.12 6.63 20.37
N ARG A 82 11.35 7.13 20.32
CA ARG A 82 11.91 7.85 19.17
C ARG A 82 11.91 7.04 17.87
N GLN A 83 12.22 5.75 17.96
CA GLN A 83 12.18 4.86 16.79
C GLN A 83 10.74 4.64 16.32
N LEU A 84 9.77 4.59 17.25
CA LEU A 84 8.35 4.50 16.90
C LEU A 84 7.84 5.80 16.26
N GLU A 85 8.24 6.97 16.78
CA GLU A 85 7.97 8.27 16.16
C GLU A 85 8.60 8.38 14.77
N ALA A 86 9.81 7.85 14.60
CA ALA A 86 10.46 7.81 13.28
C ALA A 86 9.67 6.96 12.27
N ILE A 87 9.18 5.78 12.68
CA ILE A 87 8.33 4.94 11.83
C ILE A 87 7.05 5.71 11.45
N LEU A 88 6.44 6.39 12.42
CA LEU A 88 5.25 7.21 12.19
C LEU A 88 5.49 8.32 11.16
N TRP A 89 6.59 9.06 11.28
CA TRP A 89 6.96 10.09 10.31
C TRP A 89 7.29 9.55 8.92
N ILE A 90 7.90 8.37 8.82
CA ILE A 90 8.16 7.72 7.52
C ILE A 90 6.83 7.33 6.86
N SER A 91 5.90 6.74 7.61
CA SER A 91 4.57 6.40 7.10
C SER A 91 3.79 7.63 6.63
N GLU A 92 3.82 8.72 7.40
CA GLU A 92 3.21 9.99 7.02
C GLU A 92 3.87 10.58 5.75
N SER A 93 5.19 10.50 5.65
CA SER A 93 5.93 11.00 4.48
C SER A 93 5.60 10.20 3.22
N LEU A 94 5.46 8.87 3.34
CA LEU A 94 5.01 8.00 2.25
C LEU A 94 3.61 8.40 1.78
N ALA A 95 2.68 8.62 2.70
CA ALA A 95 1.35 9.08 2.37
C ALA A 95 1.37 10.46 1.68
N LYS A 96 2.18 11.41 2.16
CA LYS A 96 2.35 12.73 1.52
C LYS A 96 2.91 12.65 0.10
N MET A 97 3.86 11.74 -0.14
CA MET A 97 4.43 11.52 -1.47
C MET A 97 3.45 10.88 -2.44
N GLN A 98 2.54 10.04 -1.93
CA GLN A 98 1.49 9.40 -2.72
C GLN A 98 0.34 10.35 -3.08
N LEU A 99 0.28 11.55 -2.49
CA LEU A 99 -0.80 12.55 -2.68
C LEU A 99 -2.17 11.85 -2.71
N PRO A 100 -2.68 11.33 -1.57
CA PRO A 100 -4.03 10.78 -1.53
C PRO A 100 -4.95 11.86 -2.08
N GLN A 101 -5.57 11.57 -3.22
CA GLN A 101 -6.37 12.53 -3.96
C GLN A 101 -7.60 12.89 -3.13
N ARG A 102 -7.47 13.87 -2.24
CA ARG A 102 -8.60 14.46 -1.52
C ARG A 102 -9.52 15.28 -2.44
N ASN A 103 -9.19 15.34 -3.72
CA ASN A 103 -9.98 15.96 -4.79
C ASN A 103 -10.39 14.96 -5.86
N MET A 104 -10.30 13.64 -5.62
CA MET A 104 -10.99 12.69 -6.48
C MET A 104 -12.43 12.60 -6.00
N SER A 105 -13.37 12.70 -6.95
CA SER A 105 -14.74 12.22 -6.82
C SER A 105 -14.83 10.93 -5.99
N PRO A 106 -15.98 10.61 -5.36
CA PRO A 106 -16.13 9.48 -4.43
C PRO A 106 -16.01 8.11 -5.14
N GLY A 107 -14.80 7.76 -5.58
CA GLY A 107 -14.58 6.64 -6.49
C GLY A 107 -13.18 6.02 -6.46
N LEU A 108 -12.30 6.41 -5.53
CA LEU A 108 -10.99 5.76 -5.40
C LEU A 108 -10.40 5.76 -3.97
N ASP A 109 -11.25 5.65 -2.95
CA ASP A 109 -10.82 5.38 -1.56
C ASP A 109 -10.80 3.88 -1.24
N ASP A 110 -10.88 3.04 -2.27
CA ASP A 110 -11.13 1.60 -2.12
C ASP A 110 -9.87 0.75 -1.93
N TYR A 111 -8.66 1.32 -2.04
CA TYR A 111 -7.46 0.49 -2.22
C TYR A 111 -6.59 0.23 -0.98
N ILE A 112 -6.66 0.98 0.13
CA ILE A 112 -5.57 0.88 1.14
C ILE A 112 -5.98 0.48 2.57
N THR A 113 -7.27 0.50 2.95
CA THR A 113 -7.64 -0.02 4.29
C THR A 113 -8.77 -1.03 4.20
N VAL A 114 -8.43 -2.28 3.86
CA VAL A 114 -9.32 -3.40 4.13
C VAL A 114 -9.36 -3.58 5.65
N THR A 115 -10.36 -2.95 6.29
CA THR A 115 -10.68 -3.11 7.71
C THR A 115 -10.92 -4.59 8.03
N LEU A 116 -10.71 -4.99 9.28
CA LEU A 116 -10.81 -6.40 9.69
C LEU A 116 -12.19 -6.99 9.37
N GLU A 117 -13.26 -6.20 9.51
CA GLU A 117 -14.63 -6.58 9.16
C GLU A 117 -14.82 -6.77 7.65
N MET A 118 -14.29 -5.85 6.84
CA MET A 118 -14.31 -5.96 5.38
C MET A 118 -13.55 -7.20 4.89
N ARG A 119 -12.48 -7.64 5.59
CA ARG A 119 -11.77 -8.89 5.25
C ARG A 119 -12.66 -10.11 5.42
N THR A 120 -13.44 -10.17 6.50
CA THR A 120 -14.34 -11.30 6.76
C THR A 120 -15.48 -11.36 5.75
N GLU A 121 -16.04 -10.20 5.37
CA GLU A 121 -17.04 -10.10 4.30
C GLU A 121 -16.46 -10.54 2.96
N ILE A 122 -15.26 -10.07 2.61
CA ILE A 122 -14.57 -10.48 1.37
C ILE A 122 -14.31 -11.99 1.37
N GLN A 123 -13.90 -12.60 2.48
CA GLN A 123 -13.69 -14.07 2.55
C GLN A 123 -14.99 -14.87 2.39
N GLN A 124 -16.09 -14.37 2.95
CA GLN A 124 -17.41 -14.97 2.75
C GLN A 124 -17.83 -14.88 1.29
N ILE A 125 -17.65 -13.70 0.67
CA ILE A 125 -17.89 -13.47 -0.75
C ILE A 125 -17.02 -14.42 -1.58
N GLU A 126 -15.70 -14.45 -1.39
CA GLU A 126 -14.76 -15.36 -2.09
C GLU A 126 -15.22 -16.83 -2.02
N THR A 127 -15.68 -17.29 -0.85
CA THR A 127 -16.20 -18.66 -0.70
C THR A 127 -17.45 -18.91 -1.54
N GLN A 128 -18.36 -17.93 -1.62
CA GLN A 128 -19.56 -18.02 -2.45
C GLN A 128 -19.23 -17.93 -3.94
N ILE A 129 -18.28 -17.07 -4.33
CA ILE A 129 -17.78 -16.96 -5.70
C ILE A 129 -17.22 -18.32 -6.14
N LYS A 130 -16.35 -18.95 -5.32
CA LYS A 130 -15.76 -20.26 -5.61
C LYS A 130 -16.78 -21.41 -5.66
N ARG A 131 -17.90 -21.32 -4.94
CA ARG A 131 -18.99 -22.31 -4.99
C ARG A 131 -19.87 -22.19 -6.24
N ARG A 132 -19.98 -20.99 -6.80
CA ARG A 132 -20.91 -20.68 -7.91
C ARG A 132 -20.20 -20.64 -9.26
N MET A 133 -18.92 -20.28 -9.28
CA MET A 133 -18.09 -20.37 -10.47
C MET A 133 -17.36 -21.72 -10.44
N ASP A 134 -17.92 -22.70 -11.14
CA ASP A 134 -17.18 -23.91 -11.47
C ASP A 134 -15.91 -23.54 -12.24
N ILE A 135 -14.83 -24.30 -12.04
CA ILE A 135 -13.53 -24.05 -12.67
C ILE A 135 -13.71 -24.02 -14.19
N GLY A 136 -13.51 -22.85 -14.80
CA GLY A 136 -13.67 -22.63 -16.25
C GLY A 136 -15.06 -22.14 -16.70
N SER A 137 -16.01 -21.88 -15.79
CA SER A 137 -17.27 -21.22 -16.11
C SER A 137 -17.07 -19.71 -16.32
N TYR A 138 -17.77 -19.14 -17.31
CA TYR A 138 -17.68 -17.72 -17.64
C TYR A 138 -19.03 -17.04 -17.35
N MET A 139 -19.01 -15.98 -16.54
CA MET A 139 -20.18 -15.14 -16.29
C MET A 139 -19.84 -13.67 -16.50
N SER A 140 -20.82 -12.90 -17.00
CA SER A 140 -20.65 -11.45 -17.15
C SER A 140 -20.64 -10.77 -15.78
N GLU A 141 -19.69 -9.87 -15.55
CA GLU A 141 -19.53 -9.13 -14.29
C GLU A 141 -20.82 -8.46 -13.82
N ARG A 142 -21.60 -7.88 -14.73
CA ARG A 142 -22.88 -7.21 -14.41
C ARG A 142 -23.94 -8.16 -13.84
N ARG A 143 -24.06 -9.37 -14.40
CA ARG A 143 -25.00 -10.38 -13.89
C ARG A 143 -24.55 -10.92 -12.53
N PHE A 144 -23.25 -11.09 -12.37
CA PHE A 144 -22.65 -11.56 -11.12
C PHE A 144 -22.88 -10.59 -9.95
N ILE A 145 -22.70 -9.30 -10.23
CA ILE A 145 -22.99 -8.18 -9.32
C ILE A 145 -24.49 -8.14 -8.94
N ASP A 146 -25.40 -8.35 -9.90
CA ASP A 146 -26.84 -8.36 -9.62
C ASP A 146 -27.27 -9.57 -8.77
N GLU A 147 -26.71 -10.76 -9.03
CA GLU A 147 -27.01 -11.97 -8.26
C GLU A 147 -26.49 -11.89 -6.81
N LEU A 148 -25.26 -11.41 -6.60
CA LEU A 148 -24.72 -11.23 -5.25
C LEU A 148 -25.42 -10.07 -4.53
N GLY A 149 -25.89 -9.07 -5.26
CA GLY A 149 -26.75 -8.00 -4.74
C GLY A 149 -28.08 -8.52 -4.18
N LYS A 150 -28.72 -9.50 -4.84
CA LYS A 150 -29.97 -10.12 -4.35
C LYS A 150 -29.79 -10.90 -3.06
N MET A 151 -28.57 -11.33 -2.74
CA MET A 151 -28.24 -12.02 -1.48
C MET A 151 -27.87 -11.06 -0.34
N GLY A 152 -27.99 -9.74 -0.55
CA GLY A 152 -27.72 -8.73 0.47
C GLY A 152 -26.25 -8.38 0.64
N MET A 153 -25.36 -8.80 -0.28
CA MET A 153 -23.95 -8.43 -0.26
C MET A 153 -23.76 -7.03 -0.88
N GLY A 154 -22.93 -6.21 -0.22
CA GLY A 154 -22.60 -4.86 -0.69
C GLY A 154 -21.92 -4.90 -2.06
N GLN A 155 -22.45 -4.12 -3.02
CA GLN A 155 -21.91 -4.07 -4.39
C GLN A 155 -20.44 -3.63 -4.45
N SER A 156 -20.03 -2.78 -3.52
CA SER A 156 -18.63 -2.39 -3.31
C SER A 156 -17.76 -3.55 -2.86
N SER A 157 -18.20 -4.33 -1.86
CA SER A 157 -17.47 -5.48 -1.32
C SER A 157 -17.28 -6.57 -2.37
N VAL A 158 -18.30 -6.80 -3.21
CA VAL A 158 -18.24 -7.77 -4.32
C VAL A 158 -17.24 -7.34 -5.40
N ARG A 159 -17.28 -6.08 -5.85
CA ARG A 159 -16.33 -5.55 -6.84
C ARG A 159 -14.88 -5.63 -6.33
N ARG A 160 -14.67 -5.31 -5.05
CA ARG A 160 -13.34 -5.43 -4.43
C ARG A 160 -12.88 -6.89 -4.36
N ALA A 161 -13.75 -7.82 -3.97
CA ALA A 161 -13.42 -9.24 -3.95
C ALA A 161 -13.00 -9.76 -5.34
N LEU A 162 -13.71 -9.36 -6.40
CA LEU A 162 -13.35 -9.71 -7.78
C LEU A 162 -11.96 -9.19 -8.19
N VAL A 163 -11.64 -7.94 -7.86
CA VAL A 163 -10.32 -7.36 -8.14
C VAL A 163 -9.21 -8.11 -7.39
N ILE A 164 -9.43 -8.44 -6.12
CA ILE A 164 -8.47 -9.20 -5.30
C ILE A 164 -8.26 -10.61 -5.87
N MET A 165 -9.34 -11.30 -6.24
CA MET A 165 -9.27 -12.64 -6.84
C MET A 165 -8.58 -12.62 -8.22
N SER A 166 -8.78 -11.55 -9.00
CA SER A 166 -8.08 -11.37 -10.27
C SER A 166 -6.58 -11.09 -10.08
N GLN A 167 -6.19 -10.32 -9.06
CA GLN A 167 -4.78 -10.10 -8.73
C GLN A 167 -4.08 -11.38 -8.25
N ARG A 168 -4.83 -12.38 -7.78
CA ARG A 168 -4.34 -13.70 -7.37
C ARG A 168 -4.40 -14.75 -8.50
N ASP A 169 -4.68 -14.33 -9.73
CA ASP A 169 -4.84 -15.19 -10.91
C ASP A 169 -5.92 -16.28 -10.75
N GLU A 170 -6.89 -16.10 -9.85
CA GLU A 170 -8.01 -17.05 -9.67
C GLU A 170 -9.14 -16.81 -10.69
N ILE A 171 -9.25 -15.59 -11.23
CA ILE A 171 -10.28 -15.17 -12.18
C ILE A 171 -9.64 -14.35 -13.30
N GLU A 172 -9.92 -14.70 -14.55
CA GLU A 172 -9.42 -13.99 -15.73
C GLU A 172 -10.51 -13.06 -16.32
N TYR A 173 -10.18 -11.79 -16.48
CA TYR A 173 -11.05 -10.84 -17.17
C TYR A 173 -10.98 -11.04 -18.69
N ARG A 174 -11.91 -11.82 -19.26
CA ARG A 174 -12.09 -11.88 -20.71
C ARG A 174 -12.77 -10.59 -21.19
N ARG A 175 -11.98 -9.65 -21.71
CA ARG A 175 -12.52 -8.46 -22.40
C ARG A 175 -13.26 -8.90 -23.66
N GLU A 176 -14.59 -8.87 -23.62
CA GLU A 176 -15.39 -8.88 -24.84
C GLU A 176 -14.95 -7.70 -25.71
N ARG A 177 -14.34 -8.00 -26.86
CA ARG A 177 -14.11 -6.99 -27.88
C ARG A 177 -15.47 -6.49 -28.33
N LYS A 178 -15.84 -5.27 -27.93
CA LYS A 178 -16.93 -4.54 -28.58
C LYS A 178 -16.49 -4.27 -30.01
N CYS A 179 -17.12 -4.94 -30.97
CA CYS A 179 -17.20 -4.49 -32.34
C CYS A 179 -18.30 -3.42 -32.45
#